data_AF-K1T408-F1
#
_entry.id   AF-K1T408-F1
#
_cell.length_a   1.000
_cell.length_b   1.000
_cell.length_c   1.000
_cell.angle_alpha   90.00
_cell.angle_beta   90.00
_cell.angle_gamma   90.00
#
_symmetry.space_group_name_H-M   'P 1'
#
loop_
_entity.id
_entity.type
_entity.pdbx_description
1 polymer ?
#
loop_
_entity_poly.entity_id
_entity_poly.type
_entity_poly.pdbx_seq_one_letter_code
_entity_poly.pdbx_strand_id
1 'polypeptide(L)'
;MEIEDWPDLANRGYYQDCSRGRVPKLDYLKQVADILCRYKINQWQLYIEHTYLFRDLSEAWREDTPLTAQEIMELDDYCAARHIELVPSLSTFGHMYRILSTKTCCDLCELPDSEKIPFSYTYAGNHHTLNVSNPDALGFVKGLIDEYRPLFRSSKFNICDDETFDLGKGRSKALAEEQSERSLYLSHVKALCEYLVAQGVTPQFWGDIMWRFPESCAELPKETICLNWGYLPHQRENEIRD
;
A
#
# COMPACT_ATOMS: atom_id res chain seq x y z
N MET A 1 -17.10 -30.90 28.32
CA MET A 1 -17.11 -30.42 26.92
C MET A 1 -15.71 -30.62 26.40
N GLU A 2 -15.56 -31.29 25.27
CA GLU A 2 -14.29 -31.55 24.60
C GLU A 2 -14.33 -30.83 23.24
N ILE A 3 -13.27 -30.09 22.90
CA ILE A 3 -13.16 -29.30 21.67
C ILE A 3 -11.80 -29.62 21.03
N GLU A 4 -11.83 -29.92 19.74
CA GLU A 4 -10.66 -30.07 18.86
C GLU A 4 -10.80 -29.04 17.72
N ASP A 5 -9.76 -28.24 17.46
CA ASP A 5 -9.81 -27.09 16.54
C ASP A 5 -8.43 -26.80 15.92
N TRP A 6 -8.38 -26.47 14.63
CA TRP A 6 -7.18 -26.08 13.88
C TRP A 6 -7.54 -25.20 12.67
N PRO A 7 -6.64 -24.32 12.18
CA PRO A 7 -6.92 -23.48 11.03
C PRO A 7 -6.62 -24.17 9.69
N ASP A 8 -7.50 -24.02 8.69
CA ASP A 8 -7.24 -24.45 7.31
C ASP A 8 -6.20 -23.55 6.60
N LEU A 9 -6.15 -22.27 6.98
CA LEU A 9 -5.24 -21.27 6.42
C LEU A 9 -4.25 -20.79 7.48
N ALA A 10 -2.96 -20.90 7.19
CA ALA A 10 -1.90 -20.43 8.09
C ALA A 10 -1.98 -18.92 8.33
N ASN A 11 -2.30 -18.15 7.28
CA ASN A 11 -2.50 -16.70 7.35
C ASN A 11 -3.99 -16.38 7.19
N ARG A 12 -4.59 -15.77 8.20
CA ARG A 12 -5.99 -15.31 8.21
C ARG A 12 -5.91 -13.81 8.42
N GLY A 13 -6.03 -13.08 7.31
CA GLY A 13 -5.78 -11.65 7.23
C GLY A 13 -7.04 -10.81 7.41
N TYR A 14 -6.87 -9.63 8.01
CA TYR A 14 -7.81 -8.51 7.93
C TYR A 14 -7.09 -7.30 7.32
N TYR A 15 -7.71 -6.63 6.35
CA TYR A 15 -7.14 -5.45 5.70
C TYR A 15 -7.98 -4.22 6.07
N GLN A 16 -7.40 -3.25 6.78
CA GLN A 16 -8.12 -2.08 7.29
C GLN A 16 -7.65 -0.82 6.58
N ASP A 17 -8.58 -0.18 5.88
CA ASP A 17 -8.39 1.17 5.36
C ASP A 17 -8.38 2.21 6.49
N CYS A 18 -7.32 3.03 6.54
CA CYS A 18 -7.19 4.18 7.44
C CYS A 18 -7.02 5.52 6.68
N SER A 19 -7.26 5.53 5.37
CA SER A 19 -6.98 6.62 4.42
C SER A 19 -8.23 7.21 3.79
N ARG A 20 -9.33 6.45 3.73
CA ARG A 20 -10.61 6.91 3.16
C ARG A 20 -11.62 7.29 4.24
N GLY A 21 -11.69 8.60 4.50
CA GLY A 21 -12.64 9.18 5.43
C GLY A 21 -12.02 9.42 6.80
N ARG A 22 -12.53 8.76 7.85
CA ARG A 22 -12.09 9.00 9.23
C ARG A 22 -10.90 8.13 9.57
N VAL A 23 -9.78 8.75 9.94
CA VAL A 23 -8.65 8.05 10.56
C VAL A 23 -9.09 7.49 11.91
N PRO A 24 -8.98 6.17 12.15
CA PRO A 24 -9.39 5.59 13.42
C PRO A 24 -8.45 6.00 14.56
N LYS A 25 -9.00 6.23 15.75
CA LYS A 25 -8.20 6.48 16.97
C LYS A 25 -7.57 5.18 17.47
N LEU A 26 -6.42 5.29 18.15
CA LEU A 26 -5.74 4.13 18.75
C LEU A 26 -6.66 3.26 19.63
N ASP A 27 -7.50 3.86 20.49
CA ASP A 27 -8.44 3.11 21.34
C ASP A 27 -9.39 2.24 20.52
N TYR A 28 -9.83 2.72 19.36
CA TYR A 28 -10.67 1.93 18.46
C TYR A 28 -9.86 0.83 17.76
N LEU A 29 -8.65 1.12 17.30
CA LEU A 29 -7.77 0.13 16.69
C LEU A 29 -7.45 -1.02 17.66
N LYS A 30 -7.31 -0.73 18.96
CA LYS A 30 -7.19 -1.75 20.00
C LYS A 30 -8.44 -2.60 20.15
N GLN A 31 -9.63 -1.99 20.09
CA GLN A 31 -10.90 -2.75 20.08
C GLN A 31 -11.00 -3.66 18.84
N VAL A 32 -10.54 -3.20 17.68
CA VAL A 32 -10.44 -4.03 16.47
C VAL A 32 -9.51 -5.22 16.73
N ALA A 33 -8.31 -5.01 17.30
CA ALA A 33 -7.41 -6.11 17.64
C ALA A 33 -8.04 -7.13 18.61
N ASP A 34 -8.83 -6.70 19.59
CA ASP A 34 -9.57 -7.59 20.49
C ASP A 34 -10.60 -8.45 19.73
N ILE A 35 -11.29 -7.85 18.76
CA ILE A 35 -12.23 -8.55 17.88
C ILE A 35 -11.50 -9.58 17.01
N LEU A 36 -10.42 -9.16 16.34
CA LEU A 36 -9.61 -10.04 15.48
C LEU A 36 -9.07 -11.25 16.27
N CYS A 37 -8.55 -11.01 17.47
CA CYS A 37 -8.07 -12.05 18.38
C CYS A 37 -9.20 -13.05 18.73
N ARG A 38 -10.41 -12.55 19.03
CA ARG A 38 -11.57 -13.40 19.34
C ARG A 38 -11.96 -14.30 18.17
N TYR A 39 -11.79 -13.83 16.93
CA TYR A 39 -12.06 -14.59 15.71
C TYR A 39 -10.83 -15.38 15.20
N LYS A 40 -9.75 -15.45 15.98
CA LYS A 40 -8.49 -16.13 15.62
C LYS A 40 -7.85 -15.61 14.32
N ILE A 41 -8.14 -14.37 13.91
CA ILE A 41 -7.40 -13.68 12.84
C ILE A 41 -5.98 -13.41 13.38
N ASN A 42 -4.96 -13.77 12.60
CA ASN A 42 -3.56 -13.68 13.04
C ASN A 42 -2.70 -12.73 12.21
N GLN A 43 -3.27 -12.11 11.19
CA GLN A 43 -2.60 -11.07 10.43
C GLN A 43 -3.55 -9.89 10.22
N TRP A 44 -3.04 -8.68 10.42
CA TRP A 44 -3.76 -7.45 10.16
C TRP A 44 -2.89 -6.53 9.32
N GLN A 45 -3.34 -6.15 8.13
CA GLN A 45 -2.68 -5.12 7.31
C GLN A 45 -3.31 -3.75 7.58
N LEU A 46 -2.46 -2.78 7.95
CA LEU A 46 -2.87 -1.40 8.21
C LEU A 46 -2.55 -0.53 6.98
N TYR A 47 -3.60 -0.18 6.22
CA TYR A 47 -3.47 0.56 4.96
C TYR A 47 -3.43 2.07 5.16
N ILE A 48 -2.35 2.68 4.67
CA ILE A 48 -2.09 4.11 4.70
C ILE A 48 -1.76 4.61 3.29
N GLU A 49 -2.27 5.78 2.96
CA GLU A 49 -1.83 6.60 1.83
C GLU A 49 -1.10 7.83 2.36
N HIS A 50 -1.82 8.69 3.07
CA HIS A 50 -1.30 9.94 3.63
C HIS A 50 -1.58 10.11 5.13
N THR A 51 -2.36 9.21 5.73
CA THR A 51 -2.92 9.34 7.09
C THR A 51 -2.01 8.84 8.21
N TYR A 52 -0.70 8.79 7.95
CA TYR A 52 0.36 8.72 8.94
C TYR A 52 1.10 10.07 8.99
N LEU A 53 1.56 10.47 10.17
CA LEU A 53 2.25 11.74 10.42
C LEU A 53 3.67 11.75 9.84
N PHE A 54 3.77 11.63 8.51
CA PHE A 54 5.03 11.71 7.78
C PHE A 54 5.67 13.09 7.98
N ARG A 55 6.94 13.13 8.40
CA ARG A 55 7.62 14.38 8.81
C ARG A 55 7.58 15.48 7.75
N ASP A 56 7.82 15.13 6.49
CA ASP A 56 7.97 16.09 5.40
C ASP A 56 6.72 16.23 4.51
N LEU A 57 5.57 15.67 4.93
CA LEU A 57 4.32 15.67 4.16
C LEU A 57 3.18 16.45 4.83
N SER A 58 3.50 17.49 5.62
CA SER A 58 2.46 18.26 6.32
C SER A 58 1.37 18.83 5.40
N GLU A 59 1.70 19.17 4.15
CA GLU A 59 0.68 19.63 3.19
C GLU A 59 -0.39 18.57 2.90
N ALA A 60 -0.03 17.27 2.93
CA ALA A 60 -0.92 16.17 2.61
C ALA A 60 -1.86 15.81 3.77
N TRP A 61 -1.37 15.86 5.02
CA TRP A 61 -2.11 15.40 6.20
C TRP A 61 -2.64 16.50 7.11
N ARG A 62 -2.29 17.80 6.91
CA ARG A 62 -2.69 18.91 7.82
C ARG A 62 -4.19 19.13 7.99
N GLU A 63 -5.02 18.60 7.10
CA GLU A 63 -6.49 18.68 7.19
C GLU A 63 -7.11 17.44 7.85
N ASP A 64 -6.29 16.46 8.22
CA ASP A 64 -6.69 15.21 8.84
C ASP A 64 -6.13 15.10 10.28
N THR A 65 -6.45 14.00 10.96
CA THR A 65 -5.84 13.64 12.25
C THR A 65 -5.08 12.32 12.07
N PRO A 66 -3.87 12.38 11.48
CA PRO A 66 -3.12 11.18 11.11
C PRO A 66 -2.65 10.41 12.34
N LEU A 67 -2.40 9.10 12.15
CA LEU A 67 -1.74 8.28 13.16
C LEU A 67 -0.30 8.75 13.36
N THR A 68 0.13 8.78 14.62
CA THR A 68 1.51 9.07 15.01
C THR A 68 2.35 7.79 15.02
N ALA A 69 3.68 7.96 14.94
CA ALA A 69 4.62 6.85 15.10
C ALA A 69 4.42 6.11 16.44
N GLN A 70 4.17 6.86 17.53
CA GLN A 70 3.92 6.28 18.84
C GLN A 70 2.65 5.42 18.86
N GLU A 71 1.56 5.90 18.26
CA GLU A 71 0.31 5.14 18.21
C GLU A 71 0.46 3.84 17.41
N ILE A 72 1.21 3.86 16.30
CA ILE A 72 1.46 2.66 15.50
C ILE A 72 2.32 1.65 16.27
N MET A 73 3.42 2.10 16.90
CA MET A 73 4.27 1.22 17.71
C MET A 73 3.48 0.61 18.88
N GLU A 74 2.63 1.41 19.53
CA GLU A 74 1.77 0.94 20.61
C GLU A 74 0.70 -0.05 20.11
N LEU A 75 0.17 0.15 18.90
CA LEU A 75 -0.75 -0.79 18.28
C LEU A 75 -0.05 -2.11 17.92
N ASP A 76 1.17 -2.06 17.38
CA ASP A 76 1.99 -3.23 17.06
C ASP A 76 2.30 -4.04 18.33
N ASP A 77 2.68 -3.39 19.44
CA ASP A 77 2.80 -4.01 20.78
C ASP A 77 1.51 -4.72 21.20
N TYR A 78 0.37 -4.04 21.03
CA TYR A 78 -0.93 -4.56 21.43
C TYR A 78 -1.37 -5.78 20.60
N CYS A 79 -1.07 -5.77 19.29
CA CYS A 79 -1.31 -6.87 18.37
C CYS A 79 -0.40 -8.07 18.68
N ALA A 80 0.89 -7.83 18.94
CA ALA A 80 1.85 -8.88 19.27
C ALA A 80 1.44 -9.66 20.55
N ALA A 81 0.96 -8.95 21.57
CA ALA A 81 0.41 -9.56 22.80
C ALA A 81 -0.83 -10.46 22.55
N ARG A 82 -1.45 -10.35 21.37
CA ARG A 82 -2.62 -11.12 20.92
C ARG A 82 -2.30 -12.11 19.81
N HIS A 83 -1.02 -12.33 19.51
CA HIS A 83 -0.58 -13.19 18.41
C HIS A 83 -1.11 -12.74 17.04
N ILE A 84 -1.26 -11.43 16.85
CA ILE A 84 -1.61 -10.81 15.57
C ILE A 84 -0.36 -10.13 15.01
N GLU A 85 0.03 -10.52 13.80
CA GLU A 85 1.06 -9.84 13.02
C GLU A 85 0.45 -8.57 12.40
N LEU A 86 0.91 -7.39 12.81
CA LEU A 86 0.53 -6.13 12.20
C LEU A 86 1.47 -5.82 11.02
N VAL A 87 0.95 -5.87 9.80
CA VAL A 87 1.70 -5.67 8.56
C VAL A 87 1.47 -4.24 8.05
N PRO A 88 2.53 -3.45 7.81
CA PRO A 88 2.40 -2.17 7.15
C PRO A 88 1.92 -2.35 5.71
N SER A 89 0.90 -1.58 5.31
CA SER A 89 0.47 -1.44 3.92
C SER A 89 0.48 0.04 3.54
N LEU A 90 1.25 0.40 2.51
CA LEU A 90 1.46 1.79 2.09
C LEU A 90 1.25 1.91 0.59
N SER A 91 0.43 2.86 0.17
CA SER A 91 0.31 3.23 -1.24
C SER A 91 1.62 3.86 -1.74
N THR A 92 2.27 3.22 -2.71
CA THR A 92 3.56 3.66 -3.26
C THR A 92 3.58 3.96 -4.76
N PHE A 93 2.42 3.89 -5.43
CA PHE A 93 2.33 4.12 -6.86
C PHE A 93 0.97 4.68 -7.29
N GLY A 94 -0.08 3.86 -7.25
CA GLY A 94 -1.48 4.30 -7.36
C GLY A 94 -2.00 4.89 -6.05
N HIS A 95 -3.18 5.51 -6.06
CA HIS A 95 -3.87 6.03 -4.87
C HIS A 95 -3.14 7.10 -4.05
N MET A 96 -2.23 7.86 -4.63
CA MET A 96 -1.45 8.85 -3.88
C MET A 96 -2.06 10.27 -3.92
N TYR A 97 -3.40 10.41 -4.06
CA TYR A 97 -4.08 11.70 -4.29
C TYR A 97 -3.61 12.80 -3.33
N ARG A 98 -3.73 12.58 -2.02
CA ARG A 98 -3.48 13.64 -1.03
C ARG A 98 -2.03 14.10 -1.02
N ILE A 99 -1.08 13.21 -1.31
CA ILE A 99 0.34 13.53 -1.40
C ILE A 99 0.62 14.27 -2.72
N LEU A 100 0.19 13.70 -3.85
CA LEU A 100 0.52 14.21 -5.18
C LEU A 100 -0.30 15.45 -5.58
N SER A 101 -1.33 15.84 -4.82
CA SER A 101 -2.00 17.15 -4.96
C SER A 101 -1.36 18.27 -4.14
N THR A 102 -0.28 18.01 -3.39
CA THR A 102 0.42 19.06 -2.62
C THR A 102 1.30 19.92 -3.53
N LYS A 103 1.63 21.15 -3.10
CA LYS A 103 2.54 22.01 -3.87
C LYS A 103 3.97 21.47 -3.89
N THR A 104 4.35 20.71 -2.86
CA THR A 104 5.69 20.13 -2.74
C THR A 104 5.86 18.85 -3.54
N CYS A 105 4.79 18.09 -3.78
CA CYS A 105 4.87 16.79 -4.45
C CYS A 105 4.12 16.72 -5.79
N CYS A 106 3.47 17.79 -6.26
CA CYS A 106 2.76 17.75 -7.55
C CYS A 106 3.66 17.43 -8.74
N ASP A 107 4.96 17.75 -8.68
CA ASP A 107 5.96 17.37 -9.68
C ASP A 107 6.28 15.87 -9.74
N LEU A 108 5.88 15.13 -8.71
CA LEU A 108 5.94 13.67 -8.67
C LEU A 108 4.69 13.01 -9.25
N CYS A 109 3.63 13.77 -9.59
CA CYS A 109 2.41 13.21 -10.18
C CYS A 109 2.58 12.93 -11.68
N GLU A 110 2.03 11.83 -12.17
CA GLU A 110 2.02 11.48 -13.60
C GLU A 110 1.25 12.50 -14.43
N LEU A 111 0.11 12.97 -13.93
CA LEU A 111 -0.67 14.02 -14.57
C LEU A 111 -0.20 15.42 -14.14
N PRO A 112 -0.10 16.38 -15.07
CA PRO A 112 0.24 17.76 -14.73
C PRO A 112 -0.87 18.45 -13.94
N ASP A 113 -0.53 19.54 -13.24
CA ASP A 113 -1.48 20.41 -12.53
C ASP A 113 -2.32 19.69 -11.46
N SER A 114 -1.80 18.61 -10.87
CA SER A 114 -2.51 17.78 -9.89
C SER A 114 -2.96 18.56 -8.64
N GLU A 115 -2.22 19.61 -8.26
CA GLU A 115 -2.57 20.49 -7.13
C GLU A 115 -3.77 21.41 -7.40
N LYS A 116 -4.21 21.51 -8.66
CA LYS A 116 -5.36 22.32 -9.07
C LYS A 116 -6.65 21.52 -9.12
N ILE A 117 -6.58 20.18 -9.02
CA ILE A 117 -7.75 19.32 -9.17
C ILE A 117 -8.46 19.15 -7.82
N PRO A 118 -9.72 19.62 -7.67
CA PRO A 118 -10.44 19.49 -6.42
C PRO A 118 -10.76 18.03 -6.10
N PHE A 119 -10.83 17.72 -4.81
CA PHE A 119 -11.12 16.37 -4.36
C PHE A 119 -12.54 15.94 -4.75
N SER A 120 -12.64 14.75 -5.33
CA SER A 120 -13.86 13.96 -5.35
C SER A 120 -13.49 12.51 -5.11
N TYR A 121 -14.39 11.74 -4.49
CA TYR A 121 -14.12 10.35 -4.13
C TYR A 121 -13.72 9.51 -5.36
N THR A 122 -14.47 9.64 -6.46
CA THR A 122 -14.19 8.92 -7.71
C THR A 122 -12.86 9.35 -8.34
N TYR A 123 -12.57 10.66 -8.38
CA TYR A 123 -11.33 11.13 -8.98
C TYR A 123 -10.10 10.72 -8.17
N ALA A 124 -10.18 10.80 -6.84
CA ALA A 124 -9.08 10.38 -5.97
C ALA A 124 -8.81 8.87 -6.02
N GLY A 125 -9.84 8.06 -6.26
CA GLY A 125 -9.69 6.62 -6.50
C GLY A 125 -9.05 6.30 -7.85
N ASN A 126 -9.42 7.03 -8.90
CA ASN A 126 -9.06 6.68 -10.28
C ASN A 126 -7.81 7.39 -10.83
N HIS A 127 -7.15 8.24 -10.04
CA HIS A 127 -6.03 9.07 -10.50
C HIS A 127 -4.95 9.25 -9.42
N HIS A 128 -3.93 10.02 -9.78
CA HIS A 128 -2.74 10.31 -8.97
C HIS A 128 -1.83 9.09 -8.82
N THR A 129 -1.46 8.56 -9.99
CA THR A 129 -0.31 7.67 -10.13
C THR A 129 1.00 8.46 -10.04
N LEU A 130 2.01 7.91 -9.36
CA LEU A 130 3.36 8.45 -9.32
C LEU A 130 4.02 8.48 -10.71
N ASN A 131 4.73 9.57 -11.03
CA ASN A 131 5.48 9.72 -12.27
C ASN A 131 6.85 9.03 -12.18
N VAL A 132 6.95 7.83 -12.73
CA VAL A 132 8.21 7.06 -12.76
C VAL A 132 9.29 7.63 -13.68
N SER A 133 8.97 8.62 -14.53
CA SER A 133 9.98 9.34 -15.33
C SER A 133 10.70 10.44 -14.54
N ASN A 134 10.19 10.81 -13.37
CA ASN A 134 10.86 11.75 -12.48
C ASN A 134 11.97 11.01 -11.71
N PRO A 135 13.25 11.46 -11.77
CA PRO A 135 14.36 10.78 -11.10
C PRO A 135 14.22 10.72 -9.57
N ASP A 136 13.43 11.61 -8.98
CA ASP A 136 13.23 11.66 -7.53
C ASP A 136 12.11 10.73 -7.05
N ALA A 137 11.25 10.22 -7.94
CA ALA A 137 10.06 9.45 -7.58
C ALA A 137 10.38 8.18 -6.76
N LEU A 138 11.34 7.38 -7.22
CA LEU A 138 11.74 6.16 -6.52
C LEU A 138 12.39 6.46 -5.16
N GLY A 139 13.23 7.50 -5.09
CA GLY A 139 13.88 7.93 -3.85
C GLY A 139 12.87 8.45 -2.83
N PHE A 140 11.87 9.20 -3.29
CA PHE A 140 10.76 9.68 -2.48
C PHE A 140 10.00 8.53 -1.82
N VAL A 141 9.56 7.55 -2.60
CA VAL A 141 8.83 6.37 -2.10
C VAL A 141 9.67 5.57 -1.10
N LYS A 142 10.95 5.34 -1.41
CA LYS A 142 11.86 4.65 -0.48
C LYS A 142 11.98 5.40 0.85
N GLY A 143 12.00 6.72 0.84
CA GLY A 143 11.96 7.54 2.05
C GLY A 143 10.69 7.33 2.88
N LEU A 144 9.51 7.20 2.23
CA LEU A 144 8.27 6.89 2.94
C LEU A 144 8.32 5.50 3.59
N ILE A 145 8.85 4.51 2.86
CA ILE A 145 9.05 3.15 3.37
C ILE A 145 10.01 3.16 4.56
N ASP A 146 11.13 3.85 4.46
CA ASP A 146 12.14 3.93 5.54
C ASP A 146 11.61 4.60 6.81
N GLU A 147 10.64 5.51 6.67
CA GLU A 147 10.00 6.13 7.83
C GLU A 147 8.89 5.27 8.44
N TYR A 148 8.08 4.61 7.61
CA TYR A 148 6.88 3.88 8.05
C TYR A 148 7.19 2.44 8.48
N ARG A 149 8.01 1.71 7.72
CA ARG A 149 8.34 0.30 7.97
C ARG A 149 8.91 0.03 9.37
N PRO A 150 9.84 0.83 9.93
CA PRO A 150 10.45 0.53 11.23
C PRO A 150 9.48 0.60 12.43
N LEU A 151 8.27 1.13 12.24
CA LEU A 151 7.25 1.21 13.28
C LEU A 151 6.60 -0.15 13.60
N PHE A 152 6.87 -1.16 12.78
CA PHE A 152 6.24 -2.49 12.85
C PHE A 152 7.28 -3.57 13.13
N ARG A 153 6.89 -4.61 13.87
CA ARG A 153 7.71 -5.83 14.05
C ARG A 153 7.71 -6.75 12.83
N SER A 154 6.70 -6.63 11.98
CA SER A 154 6.51 -7.50 10.83
C SER A 154 7.72 -7.49 9.90
N SER A 155 8.12 -8.68 9.45
CA SER A 155 9.10 -8.86 8.38
C SER A 155 8.44 -8.82 6.99
N LYS A 156 7.21 -8.32 6.89
CA LYS A 156 6.46 -8.13 5.64
C LYS A 156 6.11 -6.67 5.46
N PHE A 157 6.01 -6.23 4.22
CA PHE A 157 5.55 -4.88 3.88
C PHE A 157 4.75 -4.92 2.59
N ASN A 158 3.52 -4.42 2.61
CA ASN A 158 2.70 -4.29 1.41
C ASN A 158 2.92 -2.91 0.78
N ILE A 159 3.44 -2.88 -0.44
CA ILE A 159 3.66 -1.66 -1.24
C ILE A 159 2.41 -1.25 -2.04
N CYS A 160 1.33 -2.04 -1.96
CA CYS A 160 0.11 -1.90 -2.75
C CYS A 160 0.38 -2.02 -4.26
N ASP A 161 0.87 -0.96 -4.92
CA ASP A 161 1.14 -0.87 -6.35
C ASP A 161 -0.03 -1.32 -7.27
N ASP A 162 -1.27 -1.13 -6.83
CA ASP A 162 -2.51 -1.34 -7.58
C ASP A 162 -2.93 -0.12 -8.41
N GLU A 163 -3.84 -0.34 -9.38
CA GLU A 163 -4.69 0.71 -9.95
C GLU A 163 -3.93 1.96 -10.46
N THR A 164 -2.79 1.76 -11.13
CA THR A 164 -1.95 2.81 -11.74
C THR A 164 -2.55 3.36 -13.04
N PHE A 165 -3.78 3.88 -12.96
CA PHE A 165 -4.59 4.24 -14.12
C PHE A 165 -3.98 5.32 -15.01
N ASP A 166 -3.09 6.17 -14.48
CA ASP A 166 -2.50 7.27 -15.24
C ASP A 166 -1.16 6.92 -15.88
N LEU A 167 -0.54 5.79 -15.53
CA LEU A 167 0.82 5.44 -15.94
C LEU A 167 1.01 5.54 -17.47
N GLY A 168 2.00 6.31 -17.90
CA GLY A 168 2.32 6.51 -19.31
C GLY A 168 1.34 7.41 -20.07
N LYS A 169 0.38 8.06 -19.41
CA LYS A 169 -0.62 8.95 -20.06
C LYS A 169 -0.29 10.43 -19.95
N GLY A 170 0.64 10.81 -19.07
CA GLY A 170 1.05 12.19 -18.83
C GLY A 170 2.55 12.36 -19.01
N ARG A 171 3.24 12.72 -17.93
CA ARG A 171 4.67 13.06 -17.94
C ARG A 171 5.55 11.91 -18.40
N SER A 172 5.21 10.66 -18.08
CA SER A 172 5.98 9.49 -18.53
C SER A 172 5.59 8.97 -19.92
N LYS A 173 4.71 9.67 -20.67
CA LYS A 173 4.23 9.21 -21.99
C LYS A 173 5.35 8.87 -22.98
N ALA A 174 6.34 9.76 -23.14
CA ALA A 174 7.45 9.51 -24.07
C ALA A 174 8.28 8.28 -23.65
N LEU A 175 8.47 8.10 -22.34
CA LEU A 175 9.16 6.94 -21.77
C LEU A 175 8.35 5.65 -21.96
N ALA A 176 7.03 5.73 -21.85
CA ALA A 176 6.12 4.61 -22.13
C ALA A 176 6.08 4.24 -23.62
N GLU A 177 6.20 5.22 -24.53
CA GLU A 177 6.33 4.96 -25.97
C GLU A 177 7.66 4.25 -26.30
N GLU A 178 8.72 4.50 -25.54
CA GLU A 178 10.02 3.83 -25.68
C GLU A 178 10.06 2.44 -25.04
N GLN A 179 9.54 2.29 -23.82
CA GLN A 179 9.75 1.10 -22.99
C GLN A 179 8.50 0.24 -22.76
N SER A 180 7.30 0.73 -23.13
CA SER A 180 5.98 0.20 -22.76
C SER A 180 5.55 0.45 -21.31
N GLU A 181 4.25 0.66 -21.10
CA GLU A 181 3.61 0.79 -19.77
C GLU A 181 3.94 -0.41 -18.86
N ARG A 182 3.96 -1.63 -19.40
CA ARG A 182 4.36 -2.85 -18.68
C ARG A 182 5.76 -2.72 -18.09
N SER A 183 6.74 -2.30 -18.89
CA SER A 183 8.13 -2.18 -18.43
C SER A 183 8.28 -1.12 -17.35
N LEU A 184 7.54 -0.01 -17.47
CA LEU A 184 7.52 1.04 -16.47
C LEU A 184 6.99 0.53 -15.13
N TYR A 185 5.84 -0.14 -15.16
CA TYR A 185 5.25 -0.74 -13.97
C TYR A 185 6.19 -1.75 -13.31
N LEU A 186 6.68 -2.71 -14.09
CA LEU A 186 7.53 -3.78 -13.58
C LEU A 186 8.84 -3.25 -13.01
N SER A 187 9.45 -2.24 -13.64
CA SER A 187 10.70 -1.64 -13.16
C SER A 187 10.50 -0.97 -11.79
N HIS A 188 9.37 -0.27 -11.59
CA HIS A 188 9.04 0.36 -10.31
C HIS A 188 8.80 -0.68 -9.20
N VAL A 189 7.89 -1.62 -9.44
CA VAL A 189 7.55 -2.70 -8.48
C VAL A 189 8.80 -3.50 -8.11
N LYS A 190 9.60 -3.88 -9.10
CA LYS A 190 10.84 -4.64 -8.89
C LYS A 190 11.83 -3.86 -8.02
N ALA A 191 12.03 -2.57 -8.30
CA ALA A 191 12.96 -1.74 -7.55
C ALA A 191 12.56 -1.59 -6.07
N LEU A 192 11.26 -1.52 -5.76
CA LEU A 192 10.76 -1.50 -4.39
C LEU A 192 10.85 -2.88 -3.72
N CYS A 193 10.53 -3.95 -4.43
CA CYS A 193 10.68 -5.32 -3.92
C CYS A 193 12.14 -5.64 -3.58
N GLU A 194 13.08 -5.35 -4.49
CA GLU A 194 14.52 -5.54 -4.26
C GLU A 194 15.01 -4.71 -3.07
N TYR A 195 14.50 -3.48 -2.92
CA TYR A 195 14.83 -2.61 -1.80
C TYR A 195 14.39 -3.18 -0.45
N LEU A 196 13.18 -3.75 -0.37
CA LEU A 196 12.67 -4.40 0.84
C LEU A 196 13.42 -5.72 1.13
N VAL A 197 13.67 -6.54 0.11
CA VAL A 197 14.41 -7.80 0.26
C VAL A 197 15.83 -7.55 0.76
N ALA A 198 16.50 -6.49 0.29
CA ALA A 198 17.82 -6.10 0.79
C ALA A 198 17.82 -5.75 2.29
N GLN A 199 16.67 -5.39 2.86
CA GLN A 199 16.46 -5.14 4.29
C GLN A 199 15.99 -6.38 5.06
N GLY A 200 15.89 -7.55 4.42
CA GLY A 200 15.36 -8.77 5.02
C GLY A 200 13.84 -8.76 5.18
N VAL A 201 13.12 -7.97 4.39
CA VAL A 201 11.67 -7.82 4.43
C VAL A 201 11.06 -8.50 3.21
N THR A 202 9.98 -9.25 3.43
CA THR A 202 9.16 -9.87 2.39
C THR A 202 8.18 -8.83 1.80
N PRO A 203 8.38 -8.39 0.55
CA PRO A 203 7.45 -7.46 -0.07
C PRO A 203 6.14 -8.16 -0.46
N GLN A 204 5.05 -7.43 -0.33
CA GLN A 204 3.73 -7.80 -0.83
C GLN A 204 3.21 -6.69 -1.73
N PHE A 205 2.40 -7.02 -2.73
CA PHE A 205 1.74 -6.04 -3.59
C PHE A 205 0.47 -6.65 -4.20
N TRP A 206 -0.43 -5.83 -4.72
CA TRP A 206 -1.67 -6.26 -5.35
C TRP A 206 -1.46 -6.68 -6.81
N GLY A 207 -2.08 -7.79 -7.20
CA GLY A 207 -1.81 -8.48 -8.47
C GLY A 207 -2.63 -8.03 -9.69
N ASP A 208 -3.52 -7.04 -9.59
CA ASP A 208 -4.47 -6.66 -10.66
C ASP A 208 -3.79 -6.22 -11.96
N ILE A 209 -2.64 -5.55 -11.85
CA ILE A 209 -1.85 -5.15 -13.02
C ILE A 209 -0.95 -6.32 -13.46
N MET A 210 -0.29 -6.99 -12.53
CA MET A 210 0.59 -8.12 -12.82
C MET A 210 -0.13 -9.28 -13.51
N TRP A 211 -1.43 -9.46 -13.22
CA TRP A 211 -2.29 -10.45 -13.87
C TRP A 211 -2.37 -10.31 -15.40
N ARG A 212 -2.10 -9.11 -15.93
CA ARG A 212 -2.04 -8.82 -17.37
C ARG A 212 -0.84 -9.48 -18.06
N PHE A 213 0.19 -9.80 -17.28
CA PHE A 213 1.48 -10.30 -17.74
C PHE A 213 2.10 -11.24 -16.67
N PRO A 214 1.41 -12.34 -16.31
CA PRO A 214 1.76 -13.20 -15.18
C PRO A 214 3.15 -13.82 -15.28
N GLU A 215 3.71 -13.94 -16.49
CA GLU A 215 5.08 -14.40 -16.71
C GLU A 215 6.13 -13.48 -16.07
N SER A 216 5.80 -12.19 -15.87
CA SER A 216 6.71 -11.19 -15.28
C SER A 216 6.89 -11.38 -13.78
N CYS A 217 6.06 -12.19 -13.12
CA CYS A 217 6.29 -12.57 -11.72
C CYS A 217 7.67 -13.23 -11.52
N ALA A 218 8.19 -13.92 -12.55
CA ALA A 218 9.52 -14.53 -12.51
C ALA A 218 10.68 -13.51 -12.51
N GLU A 219 10.40 -12.23 -12.82
CA GLU A 219 11.39 -11.16 -12.85
C GLU A 219 11.56 -10.46 -11.48
N LEU A 220 10.64 -10.71 -10.55
CA LEU A 220 10.64 -10.19 -9.19
C LEU A 220 11.51 -11.05 -8.26
N PRO A 221 11.97 -10.51 -7.12
CA PRO A 221 12.58 -11.33 -6.07
C PRO A 221 11.69 -12.50 -5.67
N LYS A 222 12.29 -13.68 -5.44
CA LYS A 222 11.57 -14.91 -5.09
C LYS A 222 10.81 -14.81 -3.76
N GLU A 223 11.18 -13.85 -2.92
CA GLU A 223 10.56 -13.56 -1.64
C GLU A 223 9.21 -12.84 -1.81
N THR A 224 8.96 -12.20 -2.95
CA THR A 224 7.79 -11.36 -3.16
C THR A 224 6.48 -12.15 -3.17
N ILE A 225 5.46 -11.62 -2.49
CA ILE A 225 4.11 -12.18 -2.46
C ILE A 225 3.17 -11.29 -3.30
N CYS A 226 2.64 -11.85 -4.37
CA CYS A 226 1.56 -11.22 -5.15
C CYS A 226 0.20 -11.54 -4.49
N LEU A 227 -0.57 -10.50 -4.15
CA LEU A 227 -1.86 -10.60 -3.48
C LEU A 227 -3.00 -10.44 -4.48
N ASN A 228 -3.90 -11.41 -4.53
CA ASN A 228 -5.12 -11.32 -5.33
C ASN A 228 -6.23 -10.68 -4.50
N TRP A 229 -7.06 -9.83 -5.12
CA TRP A 229 -8.23 -9.23 -4.47
C TRP A 229 -9.50 -9.44 -5.28
N GLY A 230 -10.64 -9.43 -4.57
CA GLY A 230 -11.96 -9.63 -5.14
C GLY A 230 -13.02 -9.70 -4.05
N TYR A 231 -14.17 -9.09 -4.31
CA TYR A 231 -15.22 -8.88 -3.29
C TYR A 231 -16.55 -9.55 -3.64
N LEU A 232 -16.65 -10.19 -4.81
CA LEU A 232 -17.86 -10.87 -5.23
C LEU A 232 -18.00 -12.25 -4.54
N PRO A 233 -19.22 -12.70 -4.20
CA PRO A 233 -19.44 -14.00 -3.55
C PRO A 233 -18.89 -15.22 -4.31
N HIS A 234 -18.75 -15.09 -5.63
CA HIS A 234 -18.25 -16.14 -6.52
C HIS A 234 -17.11 -15.61 -7.42
N GLN A 235 -16.26 -14.75 -6.87
CA GLN A 235 -15.08 -14.26 -7.59
C GLN A 235 -14.16 -15.41 -7.97
N ARG A 236 -13.85 -15.55 -9.25
CA ARG A 236 -12.80 -16.47 -9.70
C ARG A 236 -11.43 -15.81 -9.53
N GLU A 237 -10.41 -16.61 -9.28
CA GLU A 237 -9.03 -16.13 -9.12
C GLU A 237 -8.51 -15.40 -10.36
N ASN A 238 -9.04 -15.66 -11.55
CA ASN A 238 -8.65 -14.97 -12.78
C ASN A 238 -9.43 -13.67 -13.07
N GLU A 239 -10.36 -13.28 -12.18
CA GLU A 239 -11.20 -12.09 -12.30
C GLU A 239 -10.70 -10.96 -11.38
N ILE A 240 -9.39 -10.85 -11.11
CA ILE A 240 -8.79 -9.79 -10.27
C ILE A 240 -8.84 -8.42 -10.99
N ARG A 241 -9.92 -8.11 -11.71
CA ARG A 241 -9.83 -7.14 -12.81
C ARG A 241 -11.13 -6.51 -13.31
N ASP A 242 -12.28 -6.74 -12.66
CA ASP A 242 -13.55 -6.12 -13.07
C ASP A 242 -13.96 -4.96 -12.14
#